data_AF-A0A2D8BZR6-F1
#
_entry.id   AF-A0A2D8BZR6-F1
#
_cell.length_a   1.000
_cell.length_b   1.000
_cell.length_c   1.000
_cell.angle_alpha   90.00
_cell.angle_beta   90.00
_cell.angle_gamma   90.00
#
_symmetry.space_group_name_H-M   'P 1'
#
loop_
_entity.id
_entity.type
_entity.pdbx_description
1 polymer ?
#
loop_
_entity_poly.entity_id
_entity_poly.type
_entity_poly.pdbx_seq_one_letter_code
_entity_poly.pdbx_strand_id
1 'polypeptide(L)'
;MIQGIKNSLQNFLGWGRRSRRWSAPNDFKVAFVLPNNNNATFMVEKKDPYYKLMSQRVTKKNLMTALSRALYRSCFEEDAQTLTIYMFRMIMLPENVSYVLENRTPFWFFDLETREKVEVRLNTQMIDNDKAALEISDGVWGPISVKDLDIFVNYFYHGHTRAKKWAYMSPKKLWKELLGEAPSESQEQLMVEFLCQNRTQDIVENRAKELMNSLTVRYPERIRLVDVGKYTAMLIRGKKADWIIVDSTYKTQIQKVKTYVFIHDDYLHPTDSDRRSTYHTRGGGLSFMGGQLRGPICIDNVHSNSSLGDQYAARGLALLNDNITMKLVNTIGRYVPKELKEDIDKVSRFDIPFADITGKEKDWKVIAN
;
A
#
# COMPACT_ATOMS: atom_id res chain seq x y z
N MET A 1 -11.46 1.99 -1.88
CA MET A 1 -12.58 2.91 -2.16
C MET A 1 -12.90 3.04 -3.66
N ILE A 2 -11.94 3.43 -4.52
CA ILE A 2 -12.14 3.58 -5.98
C ILE A 2 -12.74 2.33 -6.64
N GLN A 3 -12.31 1.12 -6.26
CA GLN A 3 -12.88 -0.12 -6.79
C GLN A 3 -14.37 -0.29 -6.45
N GLY A 4 -14.82 0.19 -5.29
CA GLY A 4 -16.23 0.20 -4.90
C GLY A 4 -17.05 1.13 -5.80
N ILE A 5 -16.53 2.33 -6.07
CA ILE A 5 -17.14 3.30 -7.01
C ILE A 5 -17.22 2.69 -8.42
N LYS A 6 -16.16 2.04 -8.90
CA LYS A 6 -16.14 1.34 -10.20
C LYS A 6 -17.26 0.29 -10.27
N ASN A 7 -17.43 -0.52 -9.23
CA ASN A 7 -18.48 -1.55 -9.20
C ASN A 7 -19.88 -0.93 -9.21
N SER A 8 -20.12 0.12 -8.42
CA SER A 8 -21.40 0.84 -8.41
C SER A 8 -21.73 1.46 -9.76
N LEU A 9 -20.75 2.11 -10.40
CA LEU A 9 -20.90 2.67 -11.74
C LEU A 9 -21.17 1.60 -12.80
N GLN A 10 -20.52 0.43 -12.72
CA GLN A 10 -20.78 -0.66 -13.67
C GLN A 10 -22.21 -1.19 -13.56
N ASN A 11 -22.76 -1.24 -12.34
CA ASN A 11 -24.14 -1.64 -12.12
C ASN A 11 -25.11 -0.57 -12.63
N PHE A 12 -24.85 0.71 -12.29
CA PHE A 12 -25.67 1.84 -12.71
C PHE A 12 -25.71 2.01 -14.24
N LEU A 13 -24.58 1.82 -14.92
CA LEU A 13 -24.47 1.88 -16.38
C LEU A 13 -24.84 0.56 -17.06
N GLY A 14 -25.34 -0.45 -16.33
CA GLY A 14 -25.87 -1.68 -16.92
C GLY A 14 -24.81 -2.53 -17.62
N TRP A 15 -23.56 -2.41 -17.18
CA TRP A 15 -22.36 -2.97 -17.80
C TRP A 15 -21.72 -4.12 -17.01
N GLY A 16 -22.30 -4.45 -15.84
CA GLY A 16 -21.85 -5.54 -14.98
C GLY A 16 -22.33 -6.90 -15.47
N ARG A 17 -21.45 -7.92 -15.43
CA ARG A 17 -21.76 -9.32 -15.81
C ARG A 17 -22.86 -9.99 -14.97
N ARG A 18 -23.32 -9.35 -13.88
CA ARG A 18 -24.29 -9.91 -12.92
C ARG A 18 -25.55 -9.06 -12.74
N SER A 19 -25.78 -8.05 -13.57
CA SER A 19 -27.04 -7.31 -13.53
C SER A 19 -28.17 -8.19 -14.09
N ARG A 20 -28.82 -8.98 -13.22
CA ARG A 20 -30.03 -9.75 -13.58
C ARG A 20 -31.26 -8.84 -13.81
N ARG A 21 -31.16 -7.54 -13.49
CA ARG A 21 -32.32 -6.63 -13.47
C ARG A 21 -32.34 -5.62 -14.62
N TRP A 22 -31.18 -5.30 -15.22
CA TRP A 22 -31.12 -4.28 -16.28
C TRP A 22 -29.85 -4.43 -17.12
N SER A 23 -30.03 -4.56 -18.44
CA SER A 23 -28.95 -4.39 -19.42
C SER A 23 -29.11 -3.02 -20.08
N ALA A 24 -28.08 -2.19 -20.04
CA ALA A 24 -28.13 -0.92 -20.74
C ALA A 24 -28.29 -1.13 -22.26
N PRO A 25 -29.01 -0.24 -22.96
CA PRO A 25 -29.10 -0.29 -24.41
C PRO A 25 -27.71 -0.16 -25.05
N ASN A 26 -27.58 -0.68 -26.28
CA ASN A 26 -26.31 -0.68 -27.01
C ASN A 26 -25.78 0.74 -27.30
N ASP A 27 -26.70 1.71 -27.34
CA ASP A 27 -26.45 3.14 -27.54
C ASP A 27 -27.20 3.94 -26.47
N PHE A 28 -26.50 4.81 -25.74
CA PHE A 28 -27.12 5.76 -24.81
C PHE A 28 -26.22 6.95 -24.52
N LYS A 29 -26.80 8.01 -23.95
CA LYS A 29 -26.09 9.15 -23.38
C LYS A 29 -26.60 9.42 -21.97
N VAL A 30 -25.68 9.62 -21.03
CA VAL A 30 -25.97 9.94 -19.64
C VAL A 30 -25.07 11.09 -19.20
N ALA A 31 -25.67 12.11 -18.58
CA ALA A 31 -24.94 13.18 -17.92
C ALA A 31 -24.89 12.92 -16.41
N PHE A 32 -23.70 12.92 -15.84
CA PHE A 32 -23.50 12.96 -14.39
C PHE A 32 -23.38 14.42 -13.98
N VAL A 33 -24.39 14.94 -13.29
CA VAL A 33 -24.39 16.31 -12.75
C VAL A 33 -24.05 16.23 -11.27
N LEU A 34 -23.02 16.96 -10.86
CA LEU A 34 -22.57 17.04 -9.47
C LEU A 34 -23.04 18.35 -8.84
N PRO A 35 -24.18 18.34 -8.12
CA PRO A 35 -24.82 19.58 -7.64
C PRO A 35 -23.94 20.35 -6.65
N ASN A 36 -23.16 19.64 -5.84
CA ASN A 36 -22.30 20.24 -4.81
C ASN A 36 -20.99 20.80 -5.38
N ASN A 37 -20.74 20.69 -6.69
CA ASN A 37 -19.49 21.07 -7.33
C ASN A 37 -19.76 22.07 -8.46
N ASN A 38 -20.55 23.11 -8.16
CA ASN A 38 -20.98 24.13 -9.13
C ASN A 38 -21.59 23.52 -10.42
N ASN A 39 -22.39 22.45 -10.26
CA ASN A 39 -23.00 21.69 -11.35
C ASN A 39 -21.99 21.11 -12.37
N ALA A 40 -20.79 20.73 -11.92
CA ALA A 40 -19.83 19.99 -12.75
C ALA A 40 -20.53 18.82 -13.44
N THR A 41 -20.45 18.79 -14.77
CA THR A 41 -21.20 17.84 -15.59
C THR A 41 -20.26 16.97 -16.41
N PHE A 42 -20.39 15.65 -16.27
CA PHE A 42 -19.63 14.67 -17.05
C PHE A 42 -20.54 13.89 -17.98
N MET A 43 -20.30 13.99 -19.28
CA MET A 43 -21.09 13.29 -20.30
C MET A 43 -20.47 11.93 -20.63
N VAL A 44 -21.24 10.87 -20.46
CA VAL A 44 -20.91 9.50 -20.88
C VAL A 44 -21.80 9.11 -22.05
N GLU A 45 -21.19 8.68 -23.15
CA GLU A 45 -21.92 8.09 -24.27
C GLU A 45 -21.46 6.65 -24.49
N LYS A 46 -22.40 5.73 -24.64
CA LYS A 46 -22.16 4.40 -25.19
C LYS A 46 -22.65 4.42 -26.64
N LYS A 47 -21.82 3.99 -27.57
CA LYS A 47 -22.21 3.74 -28.97
C LYS A 47 -21.57 2.44 -29.41
N ASP A 48 -22.29 1.43 -29.86
CA ASP A 48 -21.61 0.20 -30.30
C ASP A 48 -20.70 0.46 -31.52
N PRO A 49 -19.38 0.14 -31.50
CA PRO A 49 -18.60 -0.67 -30.56
C PRO A 49 -17.72 0.08 -29.53
N TYR A 50 -17.88 1.40 -29.35
CA TYR A 50 -17.01 2.25 -28.52
C TYR A 50 -17.73 3.01 -27.38
N TYR A 51 -16.93 3.70 -26.57
CA TYR A 51 -17.41 4.54 -25.47
C TYR A 51 -16.88 5.95 -25.69
N LYS A 52 -17.63 6.97 -25.25
CA LYS A 52 -17.16 8.34 -25.16
C LYS A 52 -17.32 8.88 -23.75
N LEU A 53 -16.34 9.65 -23.32
CA LEU A 53 -16.39 10.45 -22.10
C LEU A 53 -16.02 11.88 -22.51
N MET A 54 -16.90 12.86 -22.25
CA MET A 54 -16.72 14.25 -22.70
C MET A 54 -16.43 14.35 -24.21
N SER A 55 -17.21 13.62 -25.02
CA SER A 55 -17.07 13.50 -26.48
C SER A 55 -15.80 12.81 -26.99
N GLN A 56 -14.84 12.45 -26.11
CA GLN A 56 -13.61 11.75 -26.47
C GLN A 56 -13.79 10.24 -26.46
N ARG A 57 -13.32 9.55 -27.52
CA ARG A 57 -13.41 8.10 -27.63
C ARG A 57 -12.45 7.43 -26.64
N VAL A 58 -12.98 6.54 -25.81
CA VAL A 58 -12.21 5.86 -24.75
C VAL A 58 -12.56 4.37 -24.69
N THR A 59 -11.65 3.57 -24.11
CA THR A 59 -11.96 2.17 -23.77
C THR A 59 -12.88 2.13 -22.56
N LYS A 60 -13.68 1.06 -22.41
CA LYS A 60 -14.52 0.85 -21.21
C LYS A 60 -13.70 0.95 -19.92
N LYS A 61 -12.49 0.37 -19.91
CA LYS A 61 -11.60 0.38 -18.75
C LYS A 61 -11.18 1.81 -18.38
N ASN A 62 -10.71 2.60 -19.35
CA ASN A 62 -10.28 3.98 -19.09
C ASN A 62 -11.45 4.87 -18.68
N LEU A 63 -12.62 4.71 -19.30
CA LEU A 63 -13.83 5.45 -18.91
C LEU A 63 -14.18 5.22 -17.44
N MET A 64 -14.23 3.95 -17.02
CA MET A 64 -14.54 3.58 -15.64
C MET A 64 -13.50 4.12 -14.65
N THR A 65 -12.22 4.06 -15.00
CA THR A 65 -11.15 4.60 -14.17
C THR A 65 -11.24 6.12 -14.04
N ALA A 66 -11.36 6.85 -15.15
CA ALA A 66 -11.47 8.31 -15.16
C ALA A 66 -12.69 8.80 -14.38
N LEU A 67 -13.87 8.22 -14.65
CA LEU A 67 -15.11 8.60 -13.96
C LEU A 67 -15.04 8.29 -12.46
N SER A 68 -14.54 7.12 -12.07
CA SER A 68 -14.42 6.76 -10.64
C SER A 68 -13.46 7.66 -9.87
N ARG A 69 -12.35 8.08 -10.50
CA ARG A 69 -11.38 9.01 -9.89
C ARG A 69 -11.94 10.42 -9.79
N ALA A 70 -12.62 10.90 -10.82
CA ALA A 70 -13.25 12.22 -10.80
C ALA A 70 -14.36 12.32 -9.75
N LEU A 71 -15.22 11.30 -9.62
CA LEU A 71 -16.25 11.24 -8.59
C LEU A 71 -15.68 11.15 -7.18
N TYR A 72 -14.53 10.48 -7.00
CA TYR A 72 -13.84 10.49 -5.71
C TYR A 72 -13.25 11.87 -5.41
N ARG A 73 -12.64 12.51 -6.41
CA ARG A 73 -12.05 13.84 -6.26
C ARG A 73 -13.09 14.92 -6.00
N SER A 74 -14.30 14.81 -6.56
CA SER A 74 -15.38 15.76 -6.31
C SER A 74 -15.86 15.79 -4.86
N CYS A 75 -15.50 14.80 -4.04
CA CYS A 75 -15.73 14.87 -2.59
C CYS A 75 -14.82 15.91 -1.88
N PHE A 76 -13.79 16.41 -2.55
CA PHE A 76 -12.77 17.30 -1.97
C PHE A 76 -12.54 18.58 -2.80
N GLU A 77 -13.14 18.69 -3.98
CA GLU A 77 -12.89 19.76 -4.95
C GLU A 77 -14.22 20.39 -5.36
N GLU A 78 -14.47 21.64 -4.98
CA GLU A 78 -15.75 22.33 -5.25
C GLU A 78 -15.82 22.95 -6.64
N ASP A 79 -14.66 23.30 -7.23
CA ASP A 79 -14.59 23.97 -8.52
C ASP A 79 -14.81 23.02 -9.71
N ALA A 80 -15.79 23.35 -10.54
CA ALA A 80 -16.15 22.60 -11.74
C ALA A 80 -15.04 22.61 -12.81
N GLN A 81 -14.30 23.72 -12.94
CA GLN A 81 -13.25 23.82 -13.96
C GLN A 81 -12.09 22.89 -13.62
N THR A 82 -11.64 22.90 -12.37
CA THR A 82 -10.56 22.03 -11.88
C THR A 82 -10.93 20.55 -11.98
N LEU A 83 -12.17 20.18 -11.65
CA LEU A 83 -12.67 18.82 -11.87
C LEU A 83 -12.71 18.42 -13.35
N THR A 84 -13.08 19.36 -14.23
CA THR A 84 -13.12 19.12 -15.69
C THR A 84 -11.72 18.94 -16.25
N ILE A 85 -10.76 19.79 -15.87
CA ILE A 85 -9.34 19.66 -16.24
C ILE A 85 -8.79 18.31 -15.75
N TYR A 86 -9.10 17.94 -14.50
CA TYR A 86 -8.71 16.64 -13.95
C TYR A 86 -9.31 15.48 -14.74
N MET A 87 -10.58 15.56 -15.13
CA MET A 87 -11.25 14.55 -15.95
C MET A 87 -10.57 14.41 -17.32
N PHE A 88 -10.28 15.52 -18.01
CA PHE A 88 -9.55 15.48 -19.28
C PHE A 88 -8.17 14.85 -19.12
N ARG A 89 -7.45 15.17 -18.04
CA ARG A 89 -6.16 14.54 -17.75
C ARG A 89 -6.27 13.02 -17.60
N MET A 90 -7.32 12.54 -16.93
CA MET A 90 -7.57 11.09 -16.77
C MET A 90 -8.02 10.40 -18.06
N ILE A 91 -8.64 11.13 -18.99
CA ILE A 91 -9.00 10.63 -20.33
C ILE A 91 -7.77 10.51 -21.21
N MET A 92 -6.90 11.52 -21.18
CA MET A 92 -5.72 11.62 -22.05
C MET A 92 -4.60 10.67 -21.63
N LEU A 93 -4.44 10.41 -20.34
CA LEU A 93 -3.38 9.53 -19.83
C LEU A 93 -3.89 8.09 -19.65
N PRO A 94 -3.20 7.09 -20.25
CA PRO A 94 -3.44 5.68 -19.93
C PRO A 94 -3.33 5.40 -18.42
N GLU A 95 -4.06 4.39 -17.94
CA GLU A 95 -4.07 4.03 -16.51
C GLU A 95 -2.67 3.67 -16.00
N ASN A 96 -1.88 2.96 -16.82
CA ASN A 96 -0.50 2.61 -16.46
C ASN A 96 0.38 3.86 -16.33
N VAL A 97 0.22 4.83 -17.25
CA VAL A 97 0.98 6.09 -17.22
C VAL A 97 0.62 6.90 -15.98
N SER A 98 -0.67 7.01 -15.67
CA SER A 98 -1.12 7.65 -14.41
C SER A 98 -0.52 6.96 -13.17
N TYR A 99 -0.49 5.63 -13.17
CA TYR A 99 0.06 4.86 -12.06
C TYR A 99 1.55 5.13 -11.85
N VAL A 100 2.36 5.17 -12.91
CA VAL A 100 3.81 5.35 -12.76
C VAL A 100 4.24 6.78 -12.44
N LEU A 101 3.44 7.78 -12.81
CA LEU A 101 3.65 9.15 -12.35
C LEU A 101 3.49 9.28 -10.82
N GLU A 102 2.65 8.44 -10.20
CA GLU A 102 2.44 8.42 -8.76
C GLU A 102 3.39 7.46 -8.02
N ASN A 103 3.81 6.36 -8.67
CA ASN A 103 4.46 5.22 -8.01
C ASN A 103 5.83 4.84 -8.60
N ARG A 104 6.42 5.70 -9.44
CA ARG A 104 7.63 5.45 -10.24
C ARG A 104 7.47 4.30 -11.25
N THR A 105 8.22 4.35 -12.35
CA THR A 105 8.12 3.36 -13.43
C THR A 105 8.85 2.07 -13.05
N PRO A 106 8.19 0.90 -13.05
CA PRO A 106 8.85 -0.38 -12.83
C PRO A 106 9.78 -0.72 -13.99
N PHE A 107 10.99 -1.15 -13.65
CA PHE A 107 11.94 -1.73 -14.58
C PHE A 107 12.63 -2.91 -13.91
N TRP A 108 13.08 -3.89 -14.68
CA TRP A 108 13.93 -4.95 -14.17
C TRP A 108 14.93 -5.37 -15.24
N PHE A 109 16.10 -5.79 -14.80
CA PHE A 109 17.13 -6.35 -15.68
C PHE A 109 17.82 -7.51 -14.98
N PHE A 110 18.54 -8.32 -15.75
CA PHE A 110 19.42 -9.35 -15.19
C PHE A 110 20.83 -8.78 -15.11
N ASP A 111 21.38 -8.79 -13.92
CA ASP A 111 22.78 -8.48 -13.71
C ASP A 111 23.63 -9.64 -14.27
N LEU A 112 24.61 -9.32 -15.09
CA LEU A 112 25.44 -10.30 -15.79
C LEU A 112 26.43 -10.99 -14.85
N GLU A 113 26.86 -10.31 -13.78
CA GLU A 113 27.81 -10.86 -12.82
C GLU A 113 27.13 -11.82 -11.86
N THR A 114 26.05 -11.37 -11.24
CA THR A 114 25.32 -12.15 -10.22
C THR A 114 24.30 -13.12 -10.83
N ARG A 115 23.90 -12.91 -12.10
CA ARG A 115 22.79 -13.61 -12.77
C ARG A 115 21.45 -13.46 -12.06
N GLU A 116 21.34 -12.47 -11.18
CA GLU A 116 20.11 -12.20 -10.45
C GLU A 116 19.23 -11.17 -11.18
N LYS A 117 17.91 -11.31 -11.01
CA LYS A 117 16.95 -10.34 -11.48
C LYS A 117 16.94 -9.15 -10.51
N VAL A 118 17.29 -7.97 -11.00
CA VAL A 118 17.27 -6.73 -10.22
C VAL A 118 15.99 -5.95 -10.58
N GLU A 119 15.11 -5.75 -9.60
CA GLU A 119 13.86 -4.99 -9.77
C GLU A 119 13.98 -3.57 -9.23
N VAL A 120 13.73 -2.57 -10.08
CA VAL A 120 14.00 -1.16 -9.79
C VAL A 120 12.80 -0.27 -10.11
N ARG A 121 12.80 0.95 -9.56
CA ARG A 121 11.77 1.96 -9.79
C ARG A 121 12.38 3.26 -10.31
N LEU A 122 12.18 3.53 -11.59
CA LEU A 122 12.68 4.73 -12.27
C LEU A 122 11.80 5.94 -11.95
N ASN A 123 12.41 7.09 -11.69
CA ASN A 123 11.64 8.33 -11.61
C ASN A 123 11.02 8.65 -12.97
N THR A 124 9.82 9.23 -12.94
CA THR A 124 9.04 9.50 -14.16
C THR A 124 8.31 10.81 -14.02
N GLN A 125 8.47 11.68 -15.01
CA GLN A 125 7.83 12.99 -15.03
C GLN A 125 7.22 13.25 -16.41
N MET A 126 6.09 13.95 -16.46
CA MET A 126 5.56 14.44 -17.73
C MET A 126 6.40 15.63 -18.19
N ILE A 127 6.81 15.63 -19.45
CA ILE A 127 7.54 16.74 -20.08
C ILE A 127 6.68 17.46 -21.15
N ASP A 128 5.65 16.79 -21.65
CA ASP A 128 4.67 17.33 -22.59
C ASP A 128 3.32 16.60 -22.40
N ASN A 129 2.28 16.94 -23.16
CA ASN A 129 0.98 16.27 -23.12
C ASN A 129 1.03 14.80 -23.54
N ASP A 130 1.95 14.44 -24.44
CA ASP A 130 2.10 13.09 -25.00
C ASP A 130 3.49 12.48 -24.75
N LYS A 131 4.32 13.12 -23.93
CA LYS A 131 5.67 12.66 -23.58
C LYS A 131 5.94 12.74 -22.09
N ALA A 132 6.64 11.72 -21.60
CA ALA A 132 7.23 11.66 -20.28
C ALA A 132 8.76 11.53 -20.41
N ALA A 133 9.47 11.70 -19.30
CA ALA A 133 10.88 11.39 -19.18
C ALA A 133 11.10 10.38 -18.06
N LEU A 134 12.01 9.43 -18.29
CA LEU A 134 12.48 8.45 -17.31
C LEU A 134 13.88 8.83 -16.86
N GLU A 135 14.12 8.92 -15.56
CA GLU A 135 15.47 9.07 -15.03
C GLU A 135 16.16 7.71 -15.02
N ILE A 136 17.20 7.57 -15.83
CA ILE A 136 17.90 6.30 -16.04
C ILE A 136 19.27 6.24 -15.37
N SER A 137 19.84 7.41 -15.06
CA SER A 137 21.07 7.60 -14.26
C SER A 137 20.96 8.94 -13.53
N ASP A 138 21.84 9.20 -12.58
CA ASP A 138 21.86 10.46 -11.81
C ASP A 138 21.88 11.70 -12.73
N GLY A 139 20.79 12.49 -12.72
CA GLY A 139 20.62 13.66 -13.57
C GLY A 139 20.37 13.39 -15.06
N VAL A 140 20.26 12.13 -15.49
CA VAL A 140 20.08 11.74 -16.89
C VAL A 140 18.63 11.32 -17.16
N TRP A 141 17.92 12.14 -17.93
CA TRP A 141 16.50 11.97 -18.24
C TRP A 141 16.29 11.60 -19.71
N GLY A 142 15.78 10.39 -19.94
CA GLY A 142 15.46 9.87 -21.27
C GLY A 142 13.99 10.07 -21.65
N PRO A 143 13.67 10.76 -22.77
CA PRO A 143 12.28 10.98 -23.18
C PRO A 143 11.61 9.69 -23.68
N ILE A 144 10.33 9.51 -23.35
CA ILE A 144 9.50 8.39 -23.78
C ILE A 144 8.08 8.89 -24.11
N SER A 145 7.49 8.43 -25.21
CA SER A 145 6.09 8.78 -25.51
C SER A 145 5.13 8.11 -24.52
N VAL A 146 3.99 8.75 -24.23
CA VAL A 146 2.95 8.20 -23.34
C VAL A 146 2.46 6.82 -23.82
N LYS A 147 2.41 6.60 -25.15
CA LYS A 147 2.06 5.30 -25.74
C LYS A 147 3.13 4.25 -25.46
N ASP A 148 4.39 4.60 -25.66
CA ASP A 148 5.50 3.68 -25.40
C ASP A 148 5.64 3.38 -23.90
N LEU A 149 5.42 4.37 -23.03
CA LEU A 149 5.41 4.18 -21.59
C LEU A 149 4.30 3.24 -21.14
N ASP A 150 3.10 3.32 -21.72
CA ASP A 150 2.03 2.36 -21.45
C ASP A 150 2.44 0.92 -21.82
N ILE A 151 3.08 0.74 -22.98
CA ILE A 151 3.59 -0.56 -23.43
C ILE A 151 4.74 -1.04 -22.52
N PHE A 152 5.64 -0.15 -22.13
CA PHE A 152 6.74 -0.41 -21.22
C PHE A 152 6.24 -0.96 -19.89
N VAL A 153 5.28 -0.27 -19.27
CA VAL A 153 4.69 -0.69 -17.99
C VAL A 153 3.93 -2.01 -18.12
N ASN A 154 3.22 -2.23 -19.23
CA ASN A 154 2.58 -3.52 -19.51
C ASN A 154 3.57 -4.68 -19.49
N TYR A 155 4.80 -4.49 -19.96
CA TYR A 155 5.85 -5.50 -19.91
C TYR A 155 6.42 -5.65 -18.50
N PHE A 156 6.97 -4.57 -17.94
CA PHE A 156 7.75 -4.64 -16.70
C PHE A 156 6.92 -4.80 -15.43
N TYR A 157 5.65 -4.38 -15.44
CA TYR A 157 4.75 -4.49 -14.29
C TYR A 157 3.76 -5.65 -14.42
N HIS A 158 3.08 -5.76 -15.57
CA HIS A 158 2.02 -6.74 -15.77
C HIS A 158 2.52 -8.05 -16.43
N GLY A 159 3.79 -8.11 -16.84
CA GLY A 159 4.38 -9.31 -17.46
C GLY A 159 3.83 -9.61 -18.87
N HIS A 160 3.26 -8.63 -19.56
CA HIS A 160 2.71 -8.83 -20.90
C HIS A 160 3.84 -9.02 -21.93
N THR A 161 3.82 -10.14 -22.66
CA THR A 161 4.88 -10.52 -23.62
C THR A 161 4.85 -9.78 -24.96
N ARG A 162 3.84 -8.94 -25.22
CA ARG A 162 3.64 -8.29 -26.53
C ARG A 162 4.50 -7.05 -26.78
N ALA A 163 5.27 -6.59 -25.80
CA ALA A 163 6.10 -5.40 -25.92
C ALA A 163 7.44 -5.69 -26.63
N LYS A 164 7.42 -5.95 -27.95
CA LYS A 164 8.63 -6.32 -28.71
C LYS A 164 9.80 -5.33 -28.52
N LYS A 165 9.51 -4.03 -28.54
CA LYS A 165 10.52 -2.96 -28.40
C LYS A 165 11.20 -2.97 -27.02
N TRP A 166 10.42 -3.20 -25.96
CA TRP A 166 10.87 -3.04 -24.58
C TRP A 166 11.20 -4.36 -23.88
N ALA A 167 11.05 -5.49 -24.58
CA ALA A 167 11.28 -6.82 -24.02
C ALA A 167 12.78 -7.11 -23.81
N TYR A 168 13.11 -7.79 -22.70
CA TYR A 168 14.46 -8.24 -22.36
C TYR A 168 15.54 -7.15 -22.46
N MET A 169 15.19 -5.97 -21.98
CA MET A 169 16.04 -4.79 -22.09
C MET A 169 17.08 -4.76 -20.97
N SER A 170 18.35 -4.64 -21.35
CA SER A 170 19.44 -4.34 -20.41
C SER A 170 19.51 -2.82 -20.17
N PRO A 171 20.20 -2.37 -19.11
CA PRO A 171 20.45 -0.94 -18.88
C PRO A 171 21.02 -0.22 -20.10
N LYS A 172 22.03 -0.82 -20.76
CA LYS A 172 22.61 -0.32 -22.02
C LYS A 172 21.60 -0.13 -23.14
N LYS A 173 20.70 -1.12 -23.33
CA LYS A 173 19.65 -1.04 -24.35
C LYS A 173 18.62 0.02 -24.00
N LEU A 174 18.24 0.13 -22.73
CA LEU A 174 17.32 1.16 -22.24
C LEU A 174 17.88 2.56 -22.55
N TRP A 175 19.16 2.78 -22.25
CA TRP A 175 19.85 4.03 -22.56
C TRP A 175 19.80 4.33 -24.07
N LYS A 176 20.20 3.37 -24.91
CA LYS A 176 20.20 3.54 -26.36
C LYS A 176 18.82 3.83 -26.94
N GLU A 177 17.78 3.16 -26.45
CA GLU A 177 16.41 3.37 -26.94
C GLU A 177 15.83 4.73 -26.53
N LEU A 178 16.24 5.27 -25.38
CA LEU A 178 15.74 6.57 -24.88
C LEU A 178 16.57 7.76 -25.39
N LEU A 179 17.88 7.60 -25.51
CA LEU A 179 18.81 8.70 -25.85
C LEU A 179 19.34 8.61 -27.28
N GLY A 180 19.11 7.50 -27.99
CA GLY A 180 19.50 7.31 -29.39
C GLY A 180 20.95 6.84 -29.60
N GLU A 181 21.83 7.05 -28.62
CA GLU A 181 23.22 6.62 -28.64
C GLU A 181 23.52 5.59 -27.54
N ALA A 182 24.54 4.74 -27.75
CA ALA A 182 24.95 3.80 -26.72
C ALA A 182 25.76 4.53 -25.62
N PRO A 183 25.59 4.18 -24.35
CA PRO A 183 26.41 4.76 -23.28
C PRO A 183 27.87 4.34 -23.44
N SER A 184 28.80 5.19 -23.00
CA SER A 184 30.17 4.78 -22.73
C SER A 184 30.23 3.72 -21.63
N GLU A 185 31.33 2.99 -21.50
CA GLU A 185 31.49 2.00 -20.43
C GLU A 185 31.35 2.61 -19.04
N SER A 186 31.91 3.81 -18.82
CA SER A 186 31.77 4.55 -17.57
C SER A 186 30.32 4.98 -17.29
N GLN A 187 29.58 5.42 -18.30
CA GLN A 187 28.16 5.78 -18.17
C GLN A 187 27.30 4.55 -17.89
N GLU A 188 27.59 3.42 -18.54
CA GLU A 188 26.90 2.16 -18.30
C GLU A 188 27.10 1.69 -16.86
N GLN A 189 28.32 1.78 -16.33
CA GLN A 189 28.61 1.43 -14.95
C GLN A 189 27.87 2.34 -13.95
N LEU A 190 27.93 3.66 -14.14
CA LEU A 190 27.19 4.62 -13.30
C LEU A 190 25.68 4.39 -13.35
N MET A 191 25.14 4.09 -14.54
CA MET A 191 23.74 3.75 -14.72
C MET A 191 23.36 2.50 -13.92
N VAL A 192 24.14 1.42 -14.02
CA VAL A 192 23.87 0.18 -13.29
C VAL A 192 23.90 0.41 -11.78
N GLU A 193 24.91 1.13 -11.29
CA GLU A 193 25.02 1.48 -9.86
C GLU A 193 23.80 2.29 -9.39
N PHE A 194 23.41 3.32 -10.14
CA PHE A 194 22.23 4.14 -9.87
C PHE A 194 20.94 3.30 -9.84
N LEU A 195 20.77 2.39 -10.79
CA LEU A 195 19.60 1.52 -10.86
C LEU A 195 19.55 0.55 -9.67
N CYS A 196 20.70 -0.03 -9.30
CA CYS A 196 20.83 -0.91 -8.14
C CYS A 196 20.50 -0.19 -6.83
N GLN A 197 20.85 1.09 -6.69
CA GLN A 197 20.43 1.92 -5.54
C GLN A 197 18.91 2.16 -5.52
N ASN A 198 18.26 2.24 -6.69
CA ASN A 198 16.81 2.40 -6.83
C ASN A 198 16.04 1.07 -6.79
N ARG A 199 16.57 0.06 -6.08
CA ARG A 199 15.91 -1.24 -5.88
C ARG A 199 14.53 -1.05 -5.25
N THR A 200 13.55 -1.76 -5.80
CA THR A 200 12.15 -1.68 -5.36
C THR A 200 12.03 -2.01 -3.88
N GLN A 201 12.79 -2.98 -3.39
CA GLN A 201 12.79 -3.36 -1.98
C GLN A 201 13.28 -2.22 -1.08
N ASP A 202 14.40 -1.58 -1.42
CA ASP A 202 15.01 -0.53 -0.59
C ASP A 202 14.14 0.73 -0.54
N ILE A 203 13.56 1.13 -1.67
CA ILE A 203 12.59 2.25 -1.73
C ILE A 203 11.36 1.93 -0.88
N VAL A 204 10.84 0.71 -1.00
CA VAL A 204 9.68 0.26 -0.24
C VAL A 204 9.99 0.23 1.25
N GLU A 205 11.16 -0.27 1.66
CA GLU A 205 11.59 -0.31 3.06
C GLU A 205 11.83 1.10 3.63
N ASN A 206 12.47 1.99 2.87
CA ASN A 206 12.70 3.39 3.29
C ASN A 206 11.39 4.15 3.46
N ARG A 207 10.47 4.06 2.47
CA ARG A 207 9.13 4.65 2.58
C ARG A 207 8.34 4.08 3.75
N ALA A 208 8.50 2.79 4.03
CA ALA A 208 7.82 2.14 5.13
C ALA A 208 8.40 2.59 6.50
N LYS A 209 9.71 2.84 6.60
CA LYS A 209 10.34 3.46 7.78
C LYS A 209 9.86 4.90 7.99
N GLU A 210 9.79 5.70 6.93
CA GLU A 210 9.21 7.05 6.99
C GLU A 210 7.77 7.03 7.50
N LEU A 211 6.97 6.08 7.00
CA LEU A 211 5.59 5.90 7.45
C LEU A 211 5.53 5.57 8.95
N MET A 212 6.35 4.63 9.42
CA MET A 212 6.43 4.27 10.84
C MET A 212 6.84 5.47 11.71
N ASN A 213 7.83 6.26 11.27
CA ASN A 213 8.28 7.48 11.96
C ASN A 213 7.20 8.57 11.95
N SER A 214 6.44 8.72 10.86
CA SER A 214 5.34 9.68 10.81
C SER A 214 4.23 9.34 11.82
N LEU A 215 4.03 8.05 12.12
CA LEU A 215 3.05 7.60 13.11
C LEU A 215 3.48 7.92 14.54
N THR A 216 4.77 7.80 14.87
CA THR A 216 5.27 8.19 16.20
C THR A 216 5.19 9.70 16.40
N VAL A 217 5.47 10.50 15.36
CA VAL A 217 5.29 11.96 15.42
C VAL A 217 3.83 12.35 15.58
N ARG A 218 2.92 11.68 14.85
CA ARG A 218 1.48 11.99 14.90
C ARG A 218 0.80 11.53 16.19
N TYR A 219 1.28 10.45 16.80
CA TYR A 219 0.71 9.84 18.00
C TYR A 219 1.78 9.60 19.08
N PRO A 220 2.46 10.64 19.59
CA PRO A 220 3.66 10.50 20.42
C PRO A 220 3.41 9.80 21.76
N GLU A 221 2.21 9.97 22.32
CA GLU A 221 1.81 9.34 23.59
C GLU A 221 1.23 7.93 23.41
N ARG A 222 1.05 7.49 22.16
CA ARG A 222 0.32 6.25 21.86
C ARG A 222 1.05 5.29 20.94
N ILE A 223 2.03 5.73 20.16
CA ILE A 223 2.85 4.86 19.32
C ILE A 223 4.32 5.14 19.61
N ARG A 224 5.07 4.08 19.88
CA ARG A 224 6.52 4.14 20.04
C ARG A 224 7.20 3.04 19.26
N LEU A 225 8.37 3.37 18.70
CA LEU A 225 9.28 2.41 18.10
C LEU A 225 10.42 2.16 19.07
N VAL A 226 10.74 0.90 19.25
CA VAL A 226 11.75 0.43 20.18
C VAL A 226 12.64 -0.57 19.45
N ASP A 227 13.94 -0.27 19.38
CA ASP A 227 14.89 -1.21 18.80
C ASP A 227 15.33 -2.24 19.85
N VAL A 228 15.04 -3.50 19.58
CA VAL A 228 15.31 -4.66 20.42
C VAL A 228 16.36 -5.52 19.71
N GLY A 229 17.63 -5.15 19.90
CA GLY A 229 18.76 -5.84 19.26
C GLY A 229 18.73 -5.67 17.73
N LYS A 230 18.40 -6.73 16.99
CA LYS A 230 18.29 -6.71 15.52
C LYS A 230 16.87 -6.46 15.00
N TYR A 231 15.88 -6.38 15.89
CA TYR A 231 14.48 -6.24 15.53
C TYR A 231 13.95 -4.90 16.01
N THR A 232 13.06 -4.30 15.23
CA THR A 232 12.26 -3.17 15.69
C THR A 232 10.96 -3.73 16.27
N ALA A 233 10.53 -3.21 17.42
CA ALA A 233 9.21 -3.42 18.00
C ALA A 233 8.40 -2.11 17.93
N MET A 234 7.12 -2.21 17.62
CA MET A 234 6.19 -1.08 17.69
C MET A 234 5.22 -1.29 18.84
N LEU A 235 5.25 -0.37 19.81
CA LEU A 235 4.34 -0.32 20.94
C LEU A 235 3.18 0.58 20.60
N ILE A 236 1.97 0.12 20.90
CA ILE A 236 0.74 0.85 20.62
C ILE A 236 -0.15 0.84 21.85
N ARG A 237 -0.44 2.02 22.39
CA ARG A 237 -1.46 2.23 23.41
C ARG A 237 -2.82 2.32 22.74
N GLY A 238 -3.54 1.20 22.69
CA GLY A 238 -4.92 1.10 22.21
C GLY A 238 -5.91 1.74 23.19
N LYS A 239 -7.20 1.76 22.86
CA LYS A 239 -8.22 2.28 23.79
C LYS A 239 -8.44 1.32 24.96
N LYS A 240 -8.28 0.01 24.75
CA LYS A 240 -8.53 -1.03 25.75
C LYS A 240 -7.28 -1.68 26.29
N ALA A 241 -6.31 -1.95 25.43
CA ALA A 241 -5.09 -2.62 25.82
C ALA A 241 -3.85 -1.92 25.24
N ASP A 242 -2.70 -2.19 25.83
CA ASP A 242 -1.42 -1.94 25.20
C ASP A 242 -1.04 -3.14 24.32
N TRP A 243 -0.40 -2.85 23.19
CA TRP A 243 -0.12 -3.83 22.13
C TRP A 243 1.34 -3.74 21.70
N ILE A 244 1.86 -4.88 21.24
CA ILE A 244 3.22 -4.99 20.72
C ILE A 244 3.17 -5.64 19.35
N ILE A 245 3.80 -5.00 18.37
CA ILE A 245 4.08 -5.58 17.06
C ILE A 245 5.59 -5.80 16.99
N VAL A 246 6.03 -6.99 16.58
CA VAL A 246 7.45 -7.31 16.41
C VAL A 246 7.70 -7.96 15.05
N ASP A 247 8.92 -7.80 14.54
CA ASP A 247 9.36 -8.45 13.31
C ASP A 247 9.34 -9.97 13.53
N SER A 248 8.86 -10.72 12.54
CA SER A 248 8.84 -12.17 12.61
C SER A 248 10.21 -12.71 12.21
N THR A 249 10.77 -13.59 13.06
CA THR A 249 11.96 -14.41 12.73
C THR A 249 11.76 -15.24 11.46
N TYR A 250 10.55 -15.72 11.22
CA TYR A 250 10.17 -16.42 9.99
C TYR A 250 9.31 -15.52 9.11
N LYS A 251 9.90 -14.97 8.05
CA LYS A 251 9.22 -14.06 7.12
C LYS A 251 8.51 -14.87 6.04
N THR A 252 7.18 -14.81 6.03
CA THR A 252 6.39 -15.27 4.86
C THR A 252 6.05 -14.07 3.99
N GLN A 253 5.73 -14.29 2.71
CA GLN A 253 5.30 -13.19 1.82
C GLN A 253 4.08 -12.45 2.40
N ILE A 254 3.19 -13.19 3.07
CA ILE A 254 1.92 -12.67 3.58
C ILE A 254 2.06 -12.05 4.97
N GLN A 255 2.88 -12.62 5.86
CA GLN A 255 3.02 -12.16 7.25
C GLN A 255 4.48 -12.01 7.63
N LYS A 256 4.90 -10.75 7.80
CA LYS A 256 6.26 -10.35 8.18
C LYS A 256 6.34 -9.89 9.63
N VAL A 257 5.20 -9.58 10.28
CA VAL A 257 5.16 -9.15 11.69
C VAL A 257 4.23 -10.02 12.54
N LYS A 258 4.56 -10.16 13.82
CA LYS A 258 3.72 -10.79 14.85
C LYS A 258 3.12 -9.71 15.73
N THR A 259 1.89 -9.94 16.20
CA THR A 259 1.16 -8.98 17.04
C THR A 259 0.75 -9.66 18.34
N TYR A 260 0.96 -8.98 19.45
CA TYR A 260 0.66 -9.43 20.79
C TYR A 260 -0.16 -8.38 21.53
N VAL A 261 -1.01 -8.83 22.43
CA VAL A 261 -1.73 -7.98 23.37
C VAL A 261 -1.12 -8.13 24.76
N PHE A 262 -0.98 -7.02 25.47
CA PHE A 262 -0.55 -7.01 26.86
C PHE A 262 -1.74 -7.12 27.81
N ILE A 263 -1.72 -8.13 28.69
CA ILE A 263 -2.71 -8.32 29.76
C ILE A 263 -2.01 -8.19 31.10
N HIS A 264 -2.33 -7.14 31.85
CA HIS A 264 -1.85 -6.95 33.22
C HIS A 264 -2.34 -8.07 34.15
N ASP A 265 -1.53 -8.43 35.15
CA ASP A 265 -1.79 -9.57 36.04
C ASP A 265 -3.14 -9.47 36.78
N ASP A 266 -3.61 -8.25 37.08
CA ASP A 266 -4.92 -7.98 37.70
C ASP A 266 -6.12 -8.53 36.91
N TYR A 267 -5.95 -8.75 35.61
CA TYR A 267 -7.00 -9.28 34.72
C TYR A 267 -6.79 -10.76 34.35
N LEU A 268 -5.77 -11.40 34.93
CA LEU A 268 -5.49 -12.82 34.69
C LEU A 268 -6.20 -13.67 35.74
N HIS A 269 -7.29 -14.32 35.33
CA HIS A 269 -7.93 -15.32 36.18
C HIS A 269 -7.17 -16.66 36.15
N PRO A 270 -7.11 -17.40 37.27
CA PRO A 270 -6.44 -18.72 37.31
C PRO A 270 -6.93 -19.68 36.23
N THR A 271 -8.21 -19.60 35.86
CA THR A 271 -8.86 -20.42 34.82
C THR A 271 -8.54 -20.00 33.38
N ASP A 272 -7.95 -18.82 33.16
CA ASP A 272 -7.57 -18.33 31.83
C ASP A 272 -6.17 -18.77 31.40
N SER A 273 -5.39 -19.38 32.32
CA SER A 273 -4.03 -19.88 32.07
C SER A 273 -3.94 -20.99 31.02
N ASP A 274 -5.05 -21.69 30.74
CA ASP A 274 -5.10 -22.84 29.80
C ASP A 274 -5.43 -22.47 28.35
N ARG A 275 -5.80 -21.23 28.06
CA ARG A 275 -6.18 -20.83 26.68
C ARG A 275 -4.97 -20.37 25.87
N ARG A 276 -4.10 -21.33 25.56
CA ARG A 276 -3.07 -21.29 24.50
C ARG A 276 -2.13 -20.08 24.59
N SER A 277 -1.32 -20.04 25.65
CA SER A 277 0.06 -19.54 25.53
C SER A 277 0.81 -20.52 24.63
N THR A 278 0.79 -20.31 23.32
CA THR A 278 1.45 -21.22 22.35
C THR A 278 2.98 -21.16 22.38
N TYR A 279 3.56 -20.54 23.41
CA TYR A 279 4.96 -20.70 23.80
C TYR A 279 5.03 -21.25 25.22
N HIS A 280 4.55 -22.49 25.40
CA HIS A 280 5.00 -23.33 26.49
C HIS A 280 6.43 -23.80 26.19
N THR A 281 7.42 -22.92 26.37
CA THR A 281 8.59 -23.39 27.13
C THR A 281 8.05 -23.81 28.49
N ARG A 282 8.42 -25.00 28.96
CA ARG A 282 8.05 -25.50 30.29
C ARG A 282 8.28 -24.40 31.35
N GLY A 283 7.21 -23.71 31.76
CA GLY A 283 7.24 -22.62 32.73
C GLY A 283 6.65 -21.30 32.20
N GLY A 284 5.39 -21.01 32.54
CA GLY A 284 4.79 -19.67 32.56
C GLY A 284 4.52 -19.00 31.21
N GLY A 285 3.45 -18.20 31.11
CA GLY A 285 3.39 -17.16 30.08
C GLY A 285 4.61 -16.24 30.22
N LEU A 286 5.05 -15.60 29.13
CA LEU A 286 6.13 -14.63 29.18
C LEU A 286 5.66 -13.45 30.05
N SER A 287 6.05 -13.50 31.33
CA SER A 287 5.87 -12.39 32.26
C SER A 287 6.68 -11.23 31.71
N PHE A 288 5.99 -10.12 31.47
CA PHE A 288 6.54 -8.91 30.91
C PHE A 288 5.93 -7.77 31.71
N MET A 289 6.73 -6.93 32.37
CA MET A 289 6.25 -5.71 33.06
C MET A 289 4.93 -5.87 33.86
N GLY A 290 4.86 -6.83 34.80
CA GLY A 290 3.67 -7.02 35.65
C GLY A 290 2.44 -7.60 34.95
N GLY A 291 2.65 -8.21 33.78
CA GLY A 291 1.58 -8.86 33.03
C GLY A 291 2.08 -9.97 32.10
N GLN A 292 1.22 -10.41 31.20
CA GLN A 292 1.50 -11.41 30.19
C GLN A 292 1.25 -10.90 28.77
N LEU A 293 2.17 -11.21 27.87
CA LEU A 293 1.95 -11.04 26.43
C LEU A 293 1.20 -12.24 25.87
N ARG A 294 0.06 -11.98 25.23
CA ARG A 294 -0.80 -13.01 24.63
C ARG A 294 -0.82 -12.89 23.11
N GLY A 295 -0.60 -14.02 22.44
CA GLY A 295 -0.54 -14.12 20.98
C GLY A 295 0.23 -15.37 20.51
N PRO A 296 0.70 -15.40 19.26
CA PRO A 296 0.60 -14.35 18.24
C PRO A 296 -0.83 -14.22 17.69
N ILE A 297 -1.26 -12.99 17.46
CA ILE A 297 -2.56 -12.65 16.88
C ILE A 297 -2.42 -12.52 15.37
N CYS A 298 -3.20 -13.33 14.65
CA CYS A 298 -3.27 -13.23 13.18
C CYS A 298 -4.17 -12.05 12.80
N ILE A 299 -3.56 -11.00 12.25
CA ILE A 299 -4.23 -9.92 11.53
C ILE A 299 -3.81 -10.06 10.07
N ASP A 300 -4.73 -10.57 9.24
CA ASP A 300 -4.45 -10.88 7.83
C ASP A 300 -4.16 -9.61 7.04
N ASN A 301 -3.11 -9.66 6.22
CA ASN A 301 -2.85 -8.61 5.24
C ASN A 301 -3.71 -8.87 3.99
N VAL A 302 -4.34 -7.82 3.47
CA VAL A 302 -5.18 -7.90 2.27
C VAL A 302 -4.35 -8.19 1.01
N HIS A 303 -3.04 -7.93 1.03
CA HIS A 303 -2.13 -8.10 -0.12
C HIS A 303 -0.84 -8.83 0.26
N SER A 304 -0.42 -9.79 -0.58
CA SER A 304 0.76 -10.65 -0.41
C SER A 304 2.11 -9.95 -0.61
N ASN A 305 2.12 -8.68 -1.04
CA ASN A 305 3.35 -7.92 -1.32
C ASN A 305 3.51 -6.72 -0.38
N SER A 306 2.85 -6.73 0.78
CA SER A 306 2.94 -5.62 1.74
C SER A 306 4.35 -5.56 2.36
N SER A 307 4.91 -4.35 2.43
CA SER A 307 6.23 -4.12 3.05
C SER A 307 6.18 -4.37 4.55
N LEU A 308 7.34 -4.53 5.20
CA LEU A 308 7.39 -4.70 6.66
C LEU A 308 6.73 -3.51 7.38
N GLY A 309 7.10 -2.29 7.01
CA GLY A 309 6.54 -1.10 7.64
C GLY A 309 5.08 -0.80 7.28
N ASP A 310 4.58 -1.20 6.10
CA ASP A 310 3.14 -1.14 5.80
C ASP A 310 2.35 -2.04 6.75
N GLN A 311 2.87 -3.23 7.04
CA GLN A 311 2.23 -4.15 8.00
C GLN A 311 2.25 -3.57 9.42
N TYR A 312 3.35 -2.94 9.83
CA TYR A 312 3.41 -2.18 11.08
C TYR A 312 2.38 -1.06 11.13
N ALA A 313 2.34 -0.21 10.11
CA ALA A 313 1.47 0.96 10.06
C ALA A 313 -0.02 0.57 10.03
N ALA A 314 -0.39 -0.39 9.18
CA ALA A 314 -1.78 -0.86 9.07
C ALA A 314 -2.27 -1.45 10.40
N ARG A 315 -1.46 -2.30 11.04
CA ARG A 315 -1.80 -2.89 12.34
C ARG A 315 -1.77 -1.83 13.45
N GLY A 316 -0.81 -0.92 13.44
CA GLY A 316 -0.74 0.20 14.38
C GLY A 316 -2.00 1.06 14.37
N LEU A 317 -2.44 1.49 13.19
CA LEU A 317 -3.65 2.27 13.02
C LEU A 317 -4.92 1.49 13.44
N ALA A 318 -4.98 0.19 13.16
CA ALA A 318 -6.10 -0.65 13.61
C ALA A 318 -6.14 -0.75 15.15
N LEU A 319 -4.99 -0.93 15.80
CA LEU A 319 -4.89 -1.13 17.24
C LEU A 319 -5.03 0.16 18.06
N LEU A 320 -4.79 1.34 17.46
CA LEU A 320 -5.18 2.62 18.06
C LEU A 320 -6.69 2.70 18.37
N ASN A 321 -7.51 1.95 17.63
CA ASN A 321 -8.95 1.81 17.91
C ASN A 321 -9.30 0.33 18.11
N ASP A 322 -8.55 -0.34 18.97
CA ASP A 322 -8.69 -1.74 19.32
C ASP A 322 -10.13 -2.16 19.72
N ASN A 323 -10.96 -1.29 20.28
CA ASN A 323 -12.39 -1.58 20.52
C ASN A 323 -13.13 -2.04 19.23
N ILE A 324 -12.87 -1.38 18.10
CA ILE A 324 -13.45 -1.81 16.81
C ILE A 324 -12.73 -3.06 16.31
N THR A 325 -11.41 -3.08 16.38
CA THR A 325 -10.60 -4.19 15.85
C THR A 325 -10.86 -5.51 16.58
N MET A 326 -11.11 -5.49 17.89
CA MET A 326 -11.53 -6.65 18.69
C MET A 326 -12.85 -7.26 18.21
N LYS A 327 -13.78 -6.44 17.68
CA LYS A 327 -15.06 -6.91 17.13
C LYS A 327 -14.90 -7.49 15.72
N LEU A 328 -13.92 -7.01 14.96
CA LEU A 328 -13.68 -7.42 13.58
C LEU A 328 -12.75 -8.63 13.45
N VAL A 329 -11.79 -8.78 14.36
CA VAL A 329 -10.75 -9.82 14.28
C VAL A 329 -11.03 -10.91 15.31
N ASN A 330 -11.56 -12.05 14.83
CA ASN A 330 -11.96 -13.19 15.66
C ASN A 330 -10.82 -13.77 16.52
N THR A 331 -9.57 -13.68 16.06
CA THR A 331 -8.41 -14.20 16.80
C THR A 331 -8.11 -13.37 18.05
N ILE A 332 -8.34 -12.05 18.02
CA ILE A 332 -8.17 -11.16 19.18
C ILE A 332 -9.09 -11.58 20.33
N GLY A 333 -10.33 -11.94 19.99
CA GLY A 333 -11.34 -12.40 20.94
C GLY A 333 -10.91 -13.61 21.77
N ARG A 334 -9.87 -14.34 21.40
CA ARG A 334 -9.38 -15.48 22.19
C ARG A 334 -8.31 -15.11 23.22
N TYR A 335 -7.57 -14.03 22.97
CA TYR A 335 -6.43 -13.64 23.79
C TYR A 335 -6.78 -12.59 24.84
N VAL A 336 -7.82 -11.79 24.61
CA VAL A 336 -8.27 -10.74 25.53
C VAL A 336 -9.31 -11.30 26.52
N PRO A 337 -9.18 -11.09 27.85
CA PRO A 337 -10.17 -11.50 28.86
C PRO A 337 -11.55 -10.89 28.60
N LYS A 338 -12.62 -11.56 29.07
CA LYS A 338 -14.01 -11.07 28.89
C LYS A 338 -14.24 -9.73 29.56
N GLU A 339 -13.72 -9.55 30.77
CA GLU A 339 -13.85 -8.30 31.52
C GLU A 339 -13.33 -7.09 30.75
N LEU A 340 -12.21 -7.24 30.04
CA LEU A 340 -11.64 -6.16 29.23
C LEU A 340 -12.47 -5.84 27.97
N LYS A 341 -13.31 -6.79 27.51
CA LYS A 341 -14.16 -6.63 26.33
C LYS A 341 -15.52 -6.05 26.65
N GLU A 342 -16.11 -6.50 27.76
CA GLU A 342 -17.50 -6.22 28.12
C GLU A 342 -17.61 -4.94 28.94
N ASP A 343 -16.64 -4.66 29.81
CA ASP A 343 -16.60 -3.44 30.62
C ASP A 343 -15.94 -2.31 29.83
N ILE A 344 -16.60 -1.15 29.71
CA ILE A 344 -16.11 0.01 28.95
C ILE A 344 -14.98 0.73 29.68
N ASP A 345 -14.91 0.64 31.00
CA ASP A 345 -13.97 1.42 31.82
C ASP A 345 -12.68 0.66 32.13
N LYS A 346 -12.70 -0.67 32.01
CA LYS A 346 -11.49 -1.49 32.19
C LYS A 346 -10.50 -1.34 31.04
N VAL A 347 -9.23 -1.16 31.41
CA VAL A 347 -8.08 -1.05 30.51
C VAL A 347 -6.88 -1.82 31.04
N SER A 348 -6.12 -2.43 30.15
CA SER A 348 -4.89 -3.16 30.46
C SER A 348 -3.70 -2.38 29.94
N ARG A 349 -2.79 -1.97 30.82
CA ARG A 349 -1.67 -1.06 30.53
C ARG A 349 -0.38 -1.61 31.09
N PHE A 350 0.74 -1.27 30.46
CA PHE A 350 2.05 -1.47 31.07
C PHE A 350 2.15 -0.69 32.39
N ASP A 351 2.84 -1.25 33.37
CA ASP A 351 3.11 -0.61 34.67
C ASP A 351 3.96 0.65 34.56
N ILE A 352 4.79 0.68 33.52
CA ILE A 352 5.69 1.79 33.24
C ILE A 352 4.92 2.82 32.40
N PRO A 353 5.04 4.13 32.70
CA PRO A 353 4.50 5.16 31.83
C PRO A 353 5.01 4.95 30.41
N PHE A 354 4.11 5.05 29.42
CA PHE A 354 4.46 4.86 28.01
C PHE A 354 5.58 5.79 27.55
N ALA A 355 5.68 6.96 28.20
CA ALA A 355 6.71 7.95 27.99
C ALA A 355 8.14 7.48 28.37
N ASP A 356 8.23 6.49 29.26
CA ASP A 356 9.47 6.07 29.90
C ASP A 356 9.97 4.72 29.36
N ILE A 357 9.17 4.04 28.54
CA ILE A 357 9.56 2.79 27.91
C ILE A 357 10.70 3.04 26.93
N THR A 358 11.85 2.40 27.19
CA THR A 358 13.05 2.50 26.36
C THR A 358 13.57 1.11 25.97
N GLY A 359 14.16 0.98 24.77
CA GLY A 359 14.64 -0.31 24.23
C GLY A 359 15.85 -0.94 24.92
N LYS A 360 16.17 -0.50 26.13
CA LYS A 360 17.33 -0.96 26.91
C LYS A 360 16.96 -2.01 27.97
N GLU A 361 15.68 -2.28 28.19
CA GLU A 361 15.25 -3.21 29.25
C GLU A 361 15.53 -4.67 28.86
N LYS A 362 15.94 -5.49 29.85
CA LYS A 362 16.26 -6.91 29.64
C LYS A 362 15.07 -7.72 29.17
N ASP A 363 13.86 -7.30 29.54
CA ASP A 363 12.61 -8.00 29.27
C ASP A 363 12.23 -7.99 27.78
N TRP A 364 12.74 -7.04 26.99
CA TRP A 364 12.52 -7.01 25.54
C TRP A 364 13.19 -8.18 24.80
N LYS A 365 14.31 -8.70 25.32
CA LYS A 365 15.00 -9.85 24.72
C LYS A 365 14.13 -11.11 24.67
N VAL A 366 13.14 -11.19 25.55
CA VAL A 366 12.21 -12.32 25.67
C VAL A 366 11.17 -12.33 24.54
N ILE A 367 10.85 -11.17 23.97
CA ILE A 367 9.88 -11.01 22.87
C ILE A 367 10.51 -11.32 21.49
N ALA A 368 11.83 -11.18 21.40
CA ALA A 368 12.60 -11.27 20.15
C ALA A 368 13.12 -12.68 19.79
N ASN A 369 12.95 -13.66 20.69
CA ASN A 369 13.21 -15.09 20.43
C ASN A 369 11.93 -15.79 19.97
#